data_AF-C6IY50-F1
#
_entry.id   AF-C6IY50-F1
#
_cell.length_a   1.000
_cell.length_b   1.000
_cell.length_c   1.000
_cell.angle_alpha   90.00
_cell.angle_beta   90.00
_cell.angle_gamma   90.00
#
_symmetry.space_group_name_H-M   'P 1'
#
loop_
_entity.id
_entity.type
_entity.pdbx_description
1 polymer ?
#
loop_
_entity_poly.entity_id
_entity_poly.type
_entity_poly.pdbx_seq_one_letter_code
_entity_poly.pdbx_strand_id
1 'polypeptide(L)'
;MGDAAEADAVLAELQRLMRGDAHNALQLAADYLGFGLYDEAVQVLQRIVPDADTPAYPMLHYTLAYAHERAGRSELAARHRQAGAAAPADYCFPNSLTDLLVLQSAIEANPGDAKAHYYLGNWMYDKKRPDEAIAHWEASRKVDPGFPTVHRNLALAYYNKRQDADAAREALETAFALNPEDARVFYELDQLYKKLGRPAAERFAALERHLALVEKRDDLYLEYVTLLNTLNRHDEALRALEARKFHPWEGGEGKVTGQYRFALVELGKQALAAGNAEQAIELLERALVYPENLGEGKLTGAQENDILYYLGCAYEGLGRLEEATPYWQAASQGLEEPAGAMYYNDQPPEMIFYQGLAWRKLGVEKEAKRRFNKLVDYAEKHLFDEVEFDYFAVSLPDFLVFEDDLNRRNVIHCRFMRGLGKLGLGRPEEAAEQFDEVLALEPSHQGAMIHRRMCRGKQT
;
A
#
# COMPACT_ATOMS: atom_id res chain seq x y z
N MET A 1 2.69 -38.39 45.05
CA MET A 1 1.67 -39.30 45.62
C MET A 1 1.42 -40.35 44.55
N GLY A 2 1.51 -41.64 44.90
CA GLY A 2 1.65 -42.76 43.96
C GLY A 2 0.35 -43.31 43.38
N ASP A 3 -0.62 -42.47 43.02
CA ASP A 3 -1.79 -42.89 42.24
C ASP A 3 -1.55 -42.65 40.74
N ALA A 4 -1.10 -43.69 40.05
CA ALA A 4 -0.75 -43.62 38.64
C ALA A 4 -1.99 -43.41 37.75
N ALA A 5 -3.16 -43.94 38.14
CA ALA A 5 -4.37 -43.84 37.33
C ALA A 5 -4.93 -42.42 37.35
N GLU A 6 -4.91 -41.75 38.51
CA GLU A 6 -5.29 -40.34 38.61
C GLU A 6 -4.32 -39.44 37.85
N ALA A 7 -3.01 -39.71 37.94
CA ALA A 7 -1.98 -38.97 37.20
C ALA A 7 -2.16 -39.08 35.68
N ASP A 8 -2.44 -40.28 35.17
CA ASP A 8 -2.70 -40.51 33.75
C ASP A 8 -3.97 -39.79 33.28
N ALA A 9 -5.03 -39.79 34.09
CA ALA A 9 -6.28 -39.09 33.78
C ALA A 9 -6.07 -37.57 33.70
N VAL A 10 -5.33 -36.99 34.65
CA VAL A 10 -4.99 -35.56 34.64
C VAL A 10 -4.10 -35.20 33.45
N LEU A 11 -3.13 -36.05 33.12
CA LEU A 11 -2.26 -35.84 31.96
C LEU A 11 -3.04 -35.89 30.65
N ALA A 12 -3.97 -36.84 30.50
CA ALA A 12 -4.83 -36.93 29.32
C ALA A 12 -5.72 -35.68 29.17
N GLU A 13 -6.27 -35.17 30.27
CA GLU A 13 -7.06 -33.94 30.27
C GLU A 13 -6.21 -32.71 29.92
N LEU A 14 -4.99 -32.60 30.46
CA LEU A 14 -4.05 -31.55 30.08
C LEU A 14 -3.75 -31.61 28.57
N GLN A 15 -3.41 -32.78 28.03
CA GLN A 15 -3.14 -32.94 26.60
C GLN A 15 -4.34 -32.52 25.74
N ARG A 16 -5.57 -32.87 26.16
CA ARG A 16 -6.80 -32.45 25.50
C ARG A 16 -6.96 -30.93 25.49
N LEU A 17 -6.67 -30.25 26.61
CA LEU A 17 -6.75 -28.80 26.74
C LEU A 17 -5.66 -28.07 25.92
N MET A 18 -4.45 -28.63 25.86
CA MET A 18 -3.32 -28.05 25.14
C MET A 18 -3.46 -28.17 23.61
N ARG A 19 -4.29 -29.10 23.12
CA ARG A 19 -4.63 -29.31 21.70
C ARG A 19 -3.44 -29.61 20.78
N GLY A 20 -2.28 -29.96 21.34
CA GLY A 20 -1.04 -30.10 20.58
C GLY A 20 -0.57 -28.79 19.92
N ASP A 21 -1.06 -27.64 20.39
CA ASP A 21 -0.72 -26.34 19.83
C ASP A 21 0.60 -25.80 20.41
N ALA A 22 1.47 -25.32 19.52
CA ALA A 22 2.80 -24.83 19.87
C ALA A 22 2.76 -23.65 20.85
N HIS A 23 1.82 -22.72 20.67
CA HIS A 23 1.75 -21.49 21.47
C HIS A 23 1.27 -21.78 22.89
N ASN A 24 0.31 -22.69 23.05
CA ASN A 24 -0.10 -23.14 24.39
C ASN A 24 1.09 -23.75 25.14
N ALA A 25 1.88 -24.62 24.49
CA ALA A 25 3.04 -25.26 25.12
C ALA A 25 4.15 -24.26 25.46
N LEU A 26 4.43 -23.31 24.56
CA LEU A 26 5.39 -22.23 24.81
C LEU A 26 4.96 -21.36 26.00
N GLN A 27 3.67 -21.01 26.09
CA GLN A 27 3.15 -20.19 27.18
C GLN A 27 3.26 -20.91 28.53
N LEU A 28 2.87 -22.18 28.59
CA LEU A 28 3.00 -22.96 29.83
C LEU A 28 4.47 -23.20 30.20
N ALA A 29 5.33 -23.47 29.22
CA ALA A 29 6.76 -23.62 29.46
C ALA A 29 7.41 -22.33 29.95
N ALA A 30 6.95 -21.17 29.47
CA ALA A 30 7.43 -19.86 29.93
C ALA A 30 7.19 -19.66 31.44
N ASP A 31 6.03 -20.08 31.96
CA ASP A 31 5.75 -20.01 33.40
C ASP A 31 6.75 -20.88 34.20
N TYR A 32 6.95 -22.13 33.78
CA TYR A 32 7.93 -23.03 34.42
C TYR A 32 9.36 -22.47 34.36
N LEU A 33 9.78 -21.94 33.20
CA LEU A 33 11.07 -21.28 33.04
C LEU A 33 11.23 -20.09 34.01
N GLY A 34 10.16 -19.29 34.19
CA GLY A 34 10.13 -18.17 35.12
C GLY A 34 10.29 -18.59 36.60
N PHE A 35 9.79 -19.77 36.96
CA PHE A 35 9.97 -20.36 38.28
C PHE A 35 11.31 -21.11 38.47
N GLY A 36 12.14 -21.22 37.42
CA GLY A 36 13.37 -22.01 37.45
C GLY A 36 13.15 -23.53 37.36
N LEU A 37 11.94 -23.95 36.98
CA LEU A 37 11.53 -25.35 36.82
C LEU A 37 11.85 -25.83 35.40
N TYR A 38 13.14 -25.93 35.10
CA TYR A 38 13.62 -26.17 33.73
C TYR A 38 13.26 -27.57 33.21
N ASP A 39 13.20 -28.57 34.08
CA ASP A 39 12.86 -29.93 33.70
C ASP A 39 11.39 -30.08 33.35
N GLU A 40 10.52 -29.40 34.08
CA GLU A 40 9.10 -29.32 33.81
C GLU A 40 8.83 -28.57 32.50
N ALA A 41 9.54 -27.47 32.25
CA ALA A 41 9.47 -26.76 30.98
C ALA A 41 9.88 -27.66 29.79
N VAL A 42 10.99 -28.41 29.93
CA VAL A 42 11.42 -29.40 28.93
C VAL A 42 10.34 -30.45 28.70
N GLN A 43 9.78 -31.03 29.77
CA GLN A 43 8.72 -32.04 29.66
C GLN A 43 7.47 -31.48 28.96
N VAL A 44 7.08 -30.23 29.19
CA VAL A 44 5.96 -29.59 28.49
C VAL A 44 6.23 -29.50 27.00
N LEU A 45 7.40 -28.98 26.62
CA LEU A 45 7.76 -28.78 25.21
C LEU A 45 7.97 -30.11 24.46
N GLN A 46 8.56 -31.12 25.12
CA GLN A 46 8.81 -32.44 24.54
C GLN A 46 7.54 -33.25 24.24
N ARG A 47 6.39 -32.83 24.76
CA ARG A 47 5.10 -33.40 24.36
C ARG A 47 4.73 -33.03 22.92
N ILE A 48 5.26 -31.92 22.38
CA ILE A 48 5.09 -31.51 20.99
C ILE A 48 6.33 -31.84 20.16
N VAL A 49 7.53 -31.66 20.75
CA VAL A 49 8.82 -31.82 20.07
C VAL A 49 9.67 -32.83 20.86
N PRO A 50 9.43 -34.15 20.70
CA PRO A 50 10.11 -35.18 21.49
C PRO A 50 11.64 -35.13 21.40
N ASP A 51 12.16 -34.72 20.24
CA ASP A 51 13.58 -34.64 19.95
C ASP A 51 13.89 -33.51 18.96
N ALA A 52 15.18 -33.28 18.70
CA ALA A 52 15.65 -32.22 17.81
C ALA A 52 15.37 -32.50 16.31
N ASP A 53 15.06 -33.75 15.94
CA ASP A 53 14.80 -34.13 14.56
C ASP A 53 13.32 -33.94 14.18
N THR A 54 12.46 -33.71 15.17
CA THR A 54 11.02 -33.46 14.99
C THR A 54 10.78 -32.12 14.30
N PRO A 55 10.17 -32.06 13.11
CA PRO A 55 9.82 -30.79 12.47
C PRO A 55 8.77 -30.03 13.28
N ALA A 56 9.08 -28.82 13.70
CA ALA A 56 8.19 -28.03 14.54
C ALA A 56 8.34 -26.52 14.32
N TYR A 57 7.43 -25.77 14.94
CA TYR A 57 7.51 -24.31 15.06
C TYR A 57 8.88 -23.91 15.65
N PRO A 58 9.66 -23.01 15.01
CA PRO A 58 11.06 -22.76 15.37
C PRO A 58 11.28 -22.43 16.85
N MET A 59 10.39 -21.63 17.45
CA MET A 59 10.51 -21.22 18.85
C MET A 59 10.39 -22.37 19.85
N LEU A 60 9.76 -23.50 19.50
CA LEU A 60 9.75 -24.69 20.36
C LEU A 60 11.16 -25.23 20.54
N HIS A 61 11.94 -25.32 19.45
CA HIS A 61 13.32 -25.76 19.50
C HIS A 61 14.21 -24.74 20.21
N TYR A 62 14.09 -23.45 19.94
CA TYR A 62 14.88 -22.44 20.66
C TYR A 62 14.57 -22.45 22.17
N THR A 63 13.30 -22.58 22.55
CA THR A 63 12.89 -22.61 23.97
C THR A 63 13.35 -23.90 24.65
N LEU A 64 13.30 -25.05 23.98
CA LEU A 64 13.89 -26.31 24.46
C LEU A 64 15.39 -26.16 24.66
N ALA A 65 16.08 -25.52 23.72
CA ALA A 65 17.51 -25.30 23.84
C ALA A 65 17.85 -24.43 25.06
N TYR A 66 17.14 -23.33 25.23
CA TYR A 66 17.27 -22.47 26.40
C TYR A 66 17.01 -23.23 27.71
N ALA A 67 15.94 -24.00 27.79
CA ALA A 67 15.61 -24.80 28.97
C ALA A 67 16.68 -25.87 29.26
N HIS A 68 17.18 -26.57 28.24
CA HIS A 68 18.28 -27.52 28.39
C HIS A 68 19.58 -26.86 28.85
N GLU A 69 19.90 -25.69 28.33
CA GLU A 69 21.07 -24.92 28.75
C GLU A 69 20.97 -24.50 30.23
N ARG A 70 19.81 -23.98 30.64
CA ARG A 70 19.53 -23.65 32.04
C ARG A 70 19.59 -24.86 32.98
N ALA A 71 19.25 -26.05 32.47
CA ALA A 71 19.38 -27.32 33.17
C ALA A 71 20.79 -27.95 33.10
N GLY A 72 21.78 -27.27 32.50
CA GLY A 72 23.17 -27.75 32.39
C GLY A 72 23.40 -28.84 31.32
N ARG A 73 22.49 -29.01 30.36
CA ARG A 73 22.52 -30.04 29.31
C ARG A 73 22.99 -29.47 27.97
N SER A 74 24.25 -29.07 27.91
CA SER A 74 24.81 -28.31 26.78
C SER A 74 24.70 -29.00 25.42
N GLU A 75 24.85 -30.33 25.35
CA GLU A 75 24.75 -31.07 24.08
C GLU A 75 23.33 -31.05 23.52
N LEU A 76 22.33 -31.29 24.36
CA LEU A 76 20.91 -31.22 23.95
C LEU A 76 20.53 -29.79 23.56
N ALA A 77 21.01 -28.80 24.30
CA ALA A 77 20.81 -27.40 23.96
C ALA A 77 21.36 -27.06 22.56
N ALA A 78 22.56 -27.53 22.23
CA ALA A 78 23.16 -27.32 20.91
C ALA A 78 22.34 -27.96 19.78
N ARG A 79 21.86 -29.20 19.98
CA ARG A 79 21.02 -29.90 18.98
C ARG A 79 19.72 -29.16 18.73
N HIS A 80 19.02 -28.73 19.77
CA HIS A 80 17.78 -27.97 19.62
C HIS A 80 18.03 -26.58 19.01
N ARG A 81 19.14 -25.88 19.31
CA ARG A 81 19.49 -24.64 18.58
C ARG A 81 19.67 -24.88 17.09
N GLN A 82 20.41 -25.93 16.71
CA GLN A 82 20.59 -26.28 15.31
C GLN A 82 19.26 -26.59 14.61
N ALA A 83 18.37 -27.31 15.29
CA ALA A 83 17.03 -27.60 14.78
C ALA A 83 16.18 -26.32 14.61
N GLY A 84 16.23 -25.40 15.57
CA GLY A 84 15.58 -24.09 15.47
C GLY A 84 16.11 -23.24 14.31
N ALA A 85 17.43 -23.26 14.09
CA ALA A 85 18.07 -22.58 12.96
C ALA A 85 17.73 -23.22 11.61
N ALA A 86 17.50 -24.54 11.57
CA ALA A 86 17.11 -25.26 10.37
C ALA A 86 15.62 -25.13 10.04
N ALA A 87 14.75 -24.97 11.06
CA ALA A 87 13.30 -24.94 10.90
C ALA A 87 12.80 -23.81 9.97
N PRO A 88 11.71 -24.01 9.19
CA PRO A 88 11.17 -22.98 8.30
C PRO A 88 10.81 -21.69 9.04
N ALA A 89 11.13 -20.54 8.45
CA ALA A 89 10.83 -19.25 9.07
C ALA A 89 9.40 -18.75 8.83
N ASP A 90 8.65 -19.46 7.98
CA ASP A 90 7.29 -19.12 7.62
C ASP A 90 6.38 -19.14 8.85
N TYR A 91 5.53 -18.12 8.96
CA TYR A 91 4.54 -17.97 10.03
C TYR A 91 5.12 -18.00 11.46
N CYS A 92 6.39 -17.59 11.65
CA CYS A 92 7.04 -17.50 12.95
C CYS A 92 7.14 -16.06 13.46
N PHE A 93 6.39 -15.76 14.53
CA PHE A 93 6.19 -14.41 15.09
C PHE A 93 6.38 -14.37 16.62
N PRO A 94 7.61 -14.59 17.12
CA PRO A 94 7.90 -14.41 18.54
C PRO A 94 7.57 -12.98 18.99
N ASN A 95 6.91 -12.83 20.14
CA ASN A 95 6.40 -11.54 20.60
C ASN A 95 6.41 -11.34 22.13
N SER A 96 6.87 -12.34 22.89
CA SER A 96 6.91 -12.34 24.36
C SER A 96 8.29 -11.97 24.91
N LEU A 97 8.37 -11.66 26.21
CA LEU A 97 9.66 -11.46 26.89
C LEU A 97 10.47 -12.76 27.01
N THR A 98 9.79 -13.90 27.09
CA THR A 98 10.46 -15.20 27.07
C THR A 98 11.14 -15.44 25.73
N ASP A 99 10.47 -15.09 24.62
CA ASP A 99 11.07 -15.20 23.28
C ASP A 99 12.32 -14.33 23.15
N LEU A 100 12.29 -13.11 23.69
CA LEU A 100 13.46 -12.22 23.75
C LEU A 100 14.65 -12.92 24.43
N LEU A 101 14.45 -13.46 25.63
CA LEU A 101 15.52 -14.13 26.40
C LEU A 101 16.04 -15.39 25.68
N VAL A 102 15.12 -16.17 25.12
CA VAL A 102 15.43 -17.40 24.37
C VAL A 102 16.26 -17.09 23.12
N LEU A 103 15.87 -16.07 22.34
CA LEU A 103 16.59 -15.67 21.13
C LEU A 103 17.94 -15.03 21.45
N GLN A 104 18.04 -14.23 22.52
CA GLN A 104 19.32 -13.70 22.99
C GLN A 104 20.28 -14.82 23.38
N SER A 105 19.83 -15.80 24.15
CA SER A 105 20.63 -16.97 24.50
C SER A 105 21.07 -17.78 23.26
N ALA A 106 20.19 -17.92 22.26
CA ALA A 106 20.54 -18.58 21.00
C ALA A 106 21.67 -17.85 20.26
N ILE A 107 21.60 -16.52 20.16
CA ILE A 107 22.62 -15.67 19.52
C ILE A 107 23.92 -15.64 20.31
N GLU A 108 23.86 -15.57 21.65
CA GLU A 108 25.04 -15.63 22.50
C GLU A 108 25.81 -16.95 22.34
N ALA A 109 25.08 -18.06 22.24
CA ALA A 109 25.68 -19.38 22.03
C ALA A 109 26.15 -19.59 20.57
N ASN A 110 25.46 -19.00 19.60
CA ASN A 110 25.79 -19.07 18.18
C ASN A 110 25.51 -17.73 17.47
N PRO A 111 26.51 -16.83 17.37
CA PRO A 111 26.36 -15.58 16.62
C PRO A 111 26.13 -15.77 15.10
N GLY A 112 26.32 -17.00 14.59
CA GLY A 112 26.07 -17.40 13.22
C GLY A 112 24.65 -17.91 12.97
N ASP A 113 23.68 -17.63 13.86
CA ASP A 113 22.29 -17.99 13.66
C ASP A 113 21.51 -16.86 12.97
N ALA A 114 21.36 -16.96 11.64
CA ALA A 114 20.66 -15.95 10.85
C ALA A 114 19.19 -15.82 11.26
N LYS A 115 18.51 -16.92 11.59
CA LYS A 115 17.07 -16.89 11.91
C LYS A 115 16.82 -16.33 13.30
N ALA A 116 17.66 -16.66 14.29
CA ALA A 116 17.56 -16.03 15.61
C ALA A 116 17.73 -14.51 15.53
N HIS A 117 18.72 -14.03 14.75
CA HIS A 117 18.86 -12.60 14.45
C HIS A 117 17.62 -12.03 13.73
N TYR A 118 17.08 -12.71 12.72
CA TYR A 118 15.87 -12.29 12.02
C TYR A 118 14.66 -12.14 12.96
N TYR A 119 14.40 -13.14 13.80
CA TYR A 119 13.29 -13.14 14.75
C TYR A 119 13.44 -12.05 15.80
N LEU A 120 14.65 -11.86 16.34
CA LEU A 120 14.92 -10.80 17.30
C LEU A 120 14.78 -9.41 16.67
N GLY A 121 15.17 -9.26 15.41
CA GLY A 121 14.94 -8.04 14.64
C GLY A 121 13.44 -7.73 14.50
N ASN A 122 12.63 -8.73 14.15
CA ASN A 122 11.17 -8.57 14.07
C ASN A 122 10.56 -8.17 15.42
N TRP A 123 11.00 -8.83 16.50
CA TRP A 123 10.55 -8.51 17.86
C TRP A 123 10.89 -7.07 18.25
N MET A 124 12.11 -6.61 17.97
CA MET A 124 12.52 -5.23 18.27
C MET A 124 11.74 -4.20 17.46
N TYR A 125 11.45 -4.51 16.19
CA TYR A 125 10.66 -3.63 15.33
C TYR A 125 9.23 -3.47 15.87
N ASP A 126 8.59 -4.57 16.28
CA ASP A 126 7.27 -4.55 16.94
C ASP A 126 7.28 -3.70 18.22
N LYS A 127 8.37 -3.77 19.00
CA LYS A 127 8.54 -2.94 20.22
C LYS A 127 8.99 -1.50 19.93
N LYS A 128 8.87 -1.03 18.70
CA LYS A 128 9.21 0.34 18.26
C LYS A 128 10.68 0.70 18.51
N ARG A 129 11.58 -0.28 18.38
CA ARG A 129 13.05 -0.12 18.48
C ARG A 129 13.71 -0.37 17.12
N PRO A 130 13.46 0.48 16.11
CA PRO A 130 13.84 0.21 14.73
C PRO A 130 15.36 0.12 14.52
N ASP A 131 16.14 0.89 15.26
CA ASP A 131 17.60 0.88 15.14
C ASP A 131 18.21 -0.47 15.52
N GLU A 132 17.70 -1.08 16.58
CA GLU A 132 18.12 -2.41 17.02
C GLU A 132 17.59 -3.51 16.10
N ALA A 133 16.37 -3.33 15.58
CA ALA A 133 15.81 -4.23 14.59
C ALA A 133 16.69 -4.28 13.33
N ILE A 134 17.08 -3.12 12.79
CA ILE A 134 17.97 -2.98 11.64
C ILE A 134 19.31 -3.67 11.93
N ALA A 135 19.93 -3.41 13.09
CA ALA A 135 21.20 -4.06 13.43
C ALA A 135 21.12 -5.60 13.44
N HIS A 136 20.02 -6.16 13.96
CA HIS A 136 19.81 -7.61 13.95
C HIS A 136 19.50 -8.15 12.54
N TRP A 137 18.71 -7.45 11.74
CA TRP A 137 18.49 -7.87 10.35
C TRP A 137 19.76 -7.75 9.49
N GLU A 138 20.62 -6.76 9.72
CA GLU A 138 21.92 -6.66 9.08
C GLU A 138 22.85 -7.80 9.48
N ALA A 139 22.85 -8.19 10.76
CA ALA A 139 23.56 -9.37 11.23
C ALA A 139 23.01 -10.65 10.57
N SER A 140 21.69 -10.80 10.48
CA SER A 140 21.04 -11.91 9.78
C SER A 140 21.46 -11.98 8.31
N ARG A 141 21.40 -10.85 7.57
CA ARG A 141 21.87 -10.72 6.17
C ARG A 141 23.34 -11.07 6.01
N LYS A 142 24.18 -10.72 6.98
CA LYS A 142 25.63 -11.03 6.94
C LYS A 142 25.88 -12.53 7.09
N VAL A 143 25.10 -13.21 7.92
CA VAL A 143 25.20 -14.66 8.15
C VAL A 143 24.60 -15.44 6.98
N ASP A 144 23.40 -15.06 6.53
CA ASP A 144 22.72 -15.64 5.39
C ASP A 144 22.29 -14.55 4.39
N PRO A 145 23.13 -14.25 3.39
CA PRO A 145 22.77 -13.31 2.33
C PRO A 145 21.62 -13.79 1.44
N GLY A 146 21.27 -15.09 1.49
CA GLY A 146 20.23 -15.71 0.68
C GLY A 146 18.83 -15.67 1.28
N PHE A 147 18.63 -14.95 2.39
CA PHE A 147 17.35 -14.88 3.08
C PHE A 147 16.49 -13.70 2.59
N PRO A 148 15.56 -13.88 1.62
CA PRO A 148 14.82 -12.79 0.98
C PRO A 148 14.01 -11.93 1.96
N THR A 149 13.41 -12.55 2.98
CA THR A 149 12.55 -11.85 3.95
C THR A 149 13.34 -10.82 4.78
N VAL A 150 14.61 -11.09 5.06
CA VAL A 150 15.48 -10.15 5.79
C VAL A 150 15.76 -8.92 4.95
N HIS A 151 16.09 -9.12 3.67
CA HIS A 151 16.29 -8.01 2.74
C HIS A 151 15.02 -7.17 2.55
N ARG A 152 13.85 -7.81 2.44
CA ARG A 152 12.56 -7.12 2.44
C ARG A 152 12.37 -6.26 3.69
N ASN A 153 12.61 -6.82 4.88
CA ASN A 153 12.44 -6.07 6.14
C ASN A 153 13.43 -4.90 6.27
N LEU A 154 14.69 -5.10 5.85
CA LEU A 154 15.68 -4.03 5.77
C LEU A 154 15.24 -2.93 4.82
N ALA A 155 14.69 -3.26 3.65
CA ALA A 155 14.22 -2.26 2.71
C ALA A 155 13.15 -1.34 3.31
N LEU A 156 12.14 -1.93 3.97
CA LEU A 156 11.09 -1.19 4.65
C LEU A 156 11.66 -0.28 5.75
N ALA A 157 12.60 -0.80 6.56
CA ALA A 157 13.17 -0.05 7.66
C ALA A 157 14.14 1.05 7.21
N TYR A 158 14.94 0.81 6.18
CA TYR A 158 15.82 1.83 5.60
C TYR A 158 15.01 3.00 5.05
N TYR A 159 13.93 2.72 4.32
CA TYR A 159 13.08 3.79 3.80
C TYR A 159 12.31 4.51 4.93
N ASN A 160 11.54 3.76 5.74
CA ASN A 160 10.61 4.34 6.71
C ASN A 160 11.29 4.92 7.96
N LYS A 161 12.47 4.42 8.35
CA LYS A 161 13.12 4.78 9.63
C LYS A 161 14.48 5.44 9.48
N ARG A 162 15.19 5.19 8.39
CA ARG A 162 16.48 5.84 8.11
C ARG A 162 16.42 6.89 7.01
N GLN A 163 15.31 6.98 6.27
CA GLN A 163 15.19 7.84 5.09
C GLN A 163 16.29 7.54 4.04
N ASP A 164 16.76 6.30 4.01
CA ASP A 164 17.81 5.84 3.10
C ASP A 164 17.17 5.10 1.91
N ALA A 165 16.79 5.89 0.92
CA ALA A 165 16.12 5.44 -0.29
C ALA A 165 16.98 4.49 -1.14
N ASP A 166 18.29 4.72 -1.22
CA ASP A 166 19.19 3.90 -2.03
C ASP A 166 19.41 2.53 -1.39
N ALA A 167 19.66 2.47 -0.08
CA ALA A 167 19.78 1.21 0.64
C ALA A 167 18.45 0.43 0.62
N ALA A 168 17.32 1.12 0.72
CA ALA A 168 16.00 0.50 0.59
C ALA A 168 15.80 -0.16 -0.78
N ARG A 169 16.16 0.55 -1.86
CA ARG A 169 16.09 0.03 -3.23
C ARG A 169 16.93 -1.23 -3.39
N GLU A 170 18.20 -1.18 -3.02
CA GLU A 170 19.13 -2.30 -3.18
C GLU A 170 18.67 -3.54 -2.41
N ALA A 171 18.19 -3.34 -1.18
CA ALA A 171 17.68 -4.44 -0.36
C ALA A 171 16.41 -5.06 -0.98
N LEU A 172 15.46 -4.26 -1.46
CA LEU A 172 14.22 -4.81 -2.04
C LEU A 172 14.43 -5.48 -3.39
N GLU A 173 15.31 -4.93 -4.23
CA GLU A 173 15.75 -5.57 -5.48
C GLU A 173 16.42 -6.93 -5.19
N THR A 174 17.25 -7.00 -4.15
CA THR A 174 17.87 -8.26 -3.71
C THR A 174 16.83 -9.25 -3.19
N ALA A 175 15.85 -8.79 -2.40
CA ALA A 175 14.77 -9.64 -1.90
C ALA A 175 13.99 -10.30 -3.05
N PHE A 176 13.64 -9.53 -4.07
CA PHE A 176 12.95 -10.04 -5.25
C PHE A 176 13.85 -10.98 -6.08
N ALA A 177 15.12 -10.64 -6.28
CA ALA A 177 16.06 -11.50 -7.02
C ALA A 177 16.26 -12.87 -6.36
N LEU A 178 16.22 -12.94 -5.03
CA LEU A 178 16.32 -14.18 -4.26
C LEU A 178 15.03 -15.03 -4.30
N ASN A 179 13.87 -14.41 -4.50
CA ASN A 179 12.59 -15.10 -4.66
C ASN A 179 11.71 -14.41 -5.73
N PRO A 180 11.95 -14.66 -7.03
CA PRO A 180 11.29 -13.96 -8.12
C PRO A 180 9.81 -14.33 -8.28
N GLU A 181 9.30 -15.32 -7.54
CA GLU A 181 7.89 -15.76 -7.62
C GLU A 181 6.98 -15.10 -6.56
N ASP A 182 7.55 -14.31 -5.63
CA ASP A 182 6.82 -13.60 -4.59
C ASP A 182 6.17 -12.32 -5.14
N ALA A 183 4.91 -12.43 -5.55
CA ALA A 183 4.11 -11.31 -6.06
C ALA A 183 3.92 -10.18 -5.04
N ARG A 184 4.00 -10.46 -3.73
CA ARG A 184 3.93 -9.41 -2.69
C ARG A 184 5.22 -8.59 -2.71
N VAL A 185 6.39 -9.23 -2.72
CA VAL A 185 7.67 -8.50 -2.80
C VAL A 185 7.77 -7.72 -4.11
N PHE A 186 7.29 -8.27 -5.21
CA PHE A 186 7.26 -7.57 -6.49
C PHE A 186 6.34 -6.33 -6.47
N TYR A 187 5.17 -6.43 -5.85
CA TYR A 187 4.29 -5.28 -5.61
C TYR A 187 4.99 -4.20 -4.77
N GLU A 188 5.64 -4.58 -3.68
CA GLU A 188 6.35 -3.64 -2.82
C GLU A 188 7.51 -2.97 -3.58
N LEU A 189 8.22 -3.69 -4.44
CA LEU A 189 9.26 -3.12 -5.28
C LEU A 189 8.72 -2.05 -6.23
N ASP A 190 7.57 -2.31 -6.87
CA ASP A 190 6.90 -1.34 -7.71
C ASP A 190 6.42 -0.11 -6.92
N GLN A 191 5.89 -0.30 -5.70
CA GLN A 191 5.54 0.80 -4.79
C GLN A 191 6.76 1.63 -4.40
N LEU A 192 7.91 1.00 -4.11
CA LEU A 192 9.14 1.73 -3.81
C LEU A 192 9.58 2.55 -5.03
N TYR A 193 9.60 1.95 -6.22
CA TYR A 193 9.93 2.66 -7.45
C TYR A 193 9.01 3.84 -7.73
N LYS A 194 7.72 3.74 -7.43
CA LYS A 194 6.77 4.86 -7.47
C LYS A 194 7.22 6.00 -6.55
N LYS A 195 7.55 5.70 -5.28
CA LYS A 195 8.03 6.70 -4.30
C LYS A 195 9.36 7.35 -4.72
N LEU A 196 10.24 6.57 -5.35
CA LEU A 196 11.51 7.05 -5.89
C LEU A 196 11.37 7.82 -7.21
N GLY A 197 10.14 8.03 -7.71
CA GLY A 197 9.90 8.77 -8.94
C GLY A 197 10.38 8.07 -10.20
N ARG A 198 10.47 6.73 -10.19
CA ARG A 198 10.80 5.98 -11.40
C ARG A 198 9.74 6.25 -12.49
N PRO A 199 10.15 6.49 -13.75
CA PRO A 199 9.22 6.78 -14.83
C PRO A 199 8.15 5.70 -14.99
N ALA A 200 6.91 6.12 -15.24
CA ALA A 200 5.76 5.22 -15.44
C ALA A 200 6.02 4.15 -16.52
N ALA A 201 6.74 4.51 -17.59
CA ALA A 201 7.09 3.58 -18.67
C ALA A 201 8.03 2.45 -18.23
N GLU A 202 9.01 2.76 -17.36
CA GLU A 202 9.94 1.76 -16.83
C GLU A 202 9.21 0.80 -15.89
N ARG A 203 8.39 1.34 -14.97
CA ARG A 203 7.55 0.54 -14.08
C ARG A 203 6.61 -0.37 -14.86
N PHE A 204 5.94 0.18 -15.87
CA PHE A 204 5.03 -0.58 -16.73
C PHE A 204 5.74 -1.75 -17.42
N ALA A 205 6.91 -1.50 -18.01
CA ALA A 205 7.68 -2.54 -18.69
C ALA A 205 8.13 -3.65 -17.72
N ALA A 206 8.41 -3.32 -16.45
CA ALA A 206 8.72 -4.32 -15.44
C ALA A 206 7.51 -5.19 -15.09
N LEU A 207 6.33 -4.59 -14.89
CA LEU A 207 5.09 -5.31 -14.62
C LEU A 207 4.67 -6.20 -15.80
N GLU A 208 4.78 -5.70 -17.03
CA GLU A 208 4.46 -6.43 -18.26
C GLU A 208 5.32 -7.71 -18.40
N ARG A 209 6.61 -7.65 -18.03
CA ARG A 209 7.50 -8.82 -18.03
C ARG A 209 7.13 -9.88 -16.99
N HIS A 210 6.42 -9.51 -15.93
CA HIS A 210 6.05 -10.37 -14.82
C HIS A 210 4.53 -10.47 -14.66
N LEU A 211 3.78 -10.47 -15.77
CA LEU A 211 2.33 -10.45 -15.76
C LEU A 211 1.71 -11.60 -14.94
N ALA A 212 2.36 -12.78 -14.92
CA ALA A 212 1.94 -13.91 -14.10
C ALA A 212 1.96 -13.61 -12.59
N LEU A 213 2.83 -12.71 -12.11
CA LEU A 213 2.81 -12.23 -10.72
C LEU A 213 1.74 -11.16 -10.51
N VAL A 214 1.60 -10.26 -11.49
CA VAL A 214 0.59 -9.20 -11.50
C VAL A 214 -0.83 -9.78 -11.36
N GLU A 215 -1.12 -10.87 -12.05
CA GLU A 215 -2.43 -11.53 -12.02
C GLU A 215 -2.77 -12.19 -10.67
N LYS A 216 -1.77 -12.51 -9.82
CA LYS A 216 -1.96 -13.18 -8.53
C LYS A 216 -2.67 -12.29 -7.49
N ARG A 217 -2.67 -10.96 -7.64
CA ARG A 217 -3.22 -10.03 -6.63
C ARG A 217 -3.89 -8.81 -7.27
N ASP A 218 -4.99 -8.36 -6.66
CA ASP A 218 -5.78 -7.22 -7.18
C ASP A 218 -5.07 -5.87 -7.03
N ASP A 219 -4.29 -5.68 -5.95
CA ASP A 219 -3.52 -4.46 -5.69
C ASP A 219 -2.43 -4.23 -6.76
N LEU A 220 -1.66 -5.26 -7.08
CA LEU A 220 -0.64 -5.20 -8.12
C LEU A 220 -1.24 -5.11 -9.53
N TYR A 221 -2.33 -5.84 -9.80
CA TYR A 221 -3.05 -5.71 -11.06
C TYR A 221 -3.58 -4.28 -11.28
N LEU A 222 -4.02 -3.62 -10.21
CA LEU A 222 -4.46 -2.23 -10.29
C LEU A 222 -3.32 -1.25 -10.56
N GLU A 223 -2.11 -1.47 -10.05
CA GLU A 223 -0.94 -0.64 -10.43
C GLU A 223 -0.64 -0.79 -11.93
N TYR A 224 -0.74 -2.00 -12.49
CA TYR A 224 -0.62 -2.22 -13.93
C TYR A 224 -1.65 -1.43 -14.74
N VAL A 225 -2.93 -1.47 -14.34
CA VAL A 225 -4.00 -0.66 -14.96
C VAL A 225 -3.75 0.84 -14.82
N THR A 226 -3.32 1.27 -13.63
CA THR A 226 -2.98 2.68 -13.36
C THR A 226 -1.89 3.18 -14.30
N LEU A 227 -0.86 2.35 -14.53
CA LEU A 227 0.24 2.66 -15.43
C LEU A 227 -0.21 2.69 -16.90
N LEU A 228 -1.09 1.78 -17.34
CA LEU A 228 -1.69 1.85 -18.68
C LEU A 228 -2.41 3.20 -18.89
N ASN A 229 -3.25 3.60 -17.93
CA ASN A 229 -3.94 4.89 -17.95
C ASN A 229 -2.95 6.07 -17.95
N THR A 230 -1.92 6.02 -17.12
CA THR A 230 -0.87 7.05 -17.05
C THR A 230 -0.14 7.21 -18.38
N LEU A 231 0.09 6.10 -19.09
CA LEU A 231 0.75 6.06 -20.40
C LEU A 231 -0.21 6.31 -21.58
N ASN A 232 -1.42 6.82 -21.32
CA ASN A 232 -2.42 7.15 -22.34
C ASN A 232 -2.96 5.92 -23.11
N ARG A 233 -2.79 4.70 -22.55
CA ARG A 233 -3.28 3.42 -23.08
C ARG A 233 -4.63 3.06 -22.46
N HIS A 234 -5.59 3.98 -22.56
CA HIS A 234 -6.86 3.89 -21.84
C HIS A 234 -7.78 2.75 -22.30
N ASP A 235 -7.71 2.38 -23.59
CA ASP A 235 -8.47 1.25 -24.13
C ASP A 235 -7.99 -0.09 -23.55
N GLU A 236 -6.69 -0.23 -23.35
CA GLU A 236 -6.08 -1.40 -22.72
C GLU A 236 -6.39 -1.43 -21.23
N ALA A 237 -6.33 -0.28 -20.55
CA ALA A 237 -6.73 -0.16 -19.16
C ALA A 237 -8.20 -0.56 -18.94
N LEU A 238 -9.11 -0.06 -19.79
CA LEU A 238 -10.53 -0.38 -19.74
C LEU A 238 -10.78 -1.88 -19.98
N ARG A 239 -10.16 -2.47 -21.02
CA ARG A 239 -10.27 -3.92 -21.27
C ARG A 239 -9.74 -4.75 -20.10
N ALA A 240 -8.62 -4.36 -19.50
CA ALA A 240 -8.04 -5.04 -18.35
C ALA A 240 -8.94 -4.97 -17.12
N LEU A 241 -9.63 -3.85 -16.90
CA LEU A 241 -10.60 -3.66 -15.82
C LEU A 241 -11.87 -4.51 -16.04
N GLU A 242 -12.39 -4.57 -17.26
CA GLU A 242 -13.60 -5.32 -17.59
C GLU A 242 -13.38 -6.84 -17.61
N ALA A 243 -12.16 -7.29 -17.92
CA ALA A 243 -11.81 -8.72 -17.98
C ALA A 243 -11.63 -9.38 -16.61
N ARG A 244 -11.49 -8.60 -15.53
CA ARG A 244 -11.19 -9.11 -14.19
C ARG A 244 -12.36 -8.87 -13.23
N LYS A 245 -12.58 -9.83 -12.32
CA LYS A 245 -13.42 -9.64 -11.13
C LYS A 245 -12.53 -9.26 -9.95
N PHE A 246 -12.62 -8.00 -9.52
CA PHE A 246 -11.90 -7.46 -8.37
C PHE A 246 -12.62 -7.79 -7.07
N HIS A 247 -11.85 -8.06 -6.02
CA HIS A 247 -12.35 -8.21 -4.66
C HIS A 247 -11.98 -6.95 -3.88
N PRO A 248 -12.88 -6.35 -3.09
CA PRO A 248 -12.51 -5.26 -2.20
C PRO A 248 -11.41 -5.67 -1.22
N TRP A 249 -10.47 -4.76 -0.95
CA TRP A 249 -9.45 -4.92 0.08
C TRP A 249 -9.32 -3.63 0.90
N GLU A 250 -8.78 -3.75 2.10
CA GLU A 250 -8.55 -2.62 3.00
C GLU A 250 -7.56 -1.62 2.38
N GLY A 251 -7.96 -0.34 2.26
CA GLY A 251 -7.19 0.68 1.56
C GLY A 251 -7.31 0.63 0.03
N GLY A 252 -8.19 -0.22 -0.51
CA GLY A 252 -8.50 -0.32 -1.94
C GLY A 252 -9.65 0.60 -2.40
N GLU A 253 -10.34 1.24 -1.46
CA GLU A 253 -11.63 1.89 -1.68
C GLU A 253 -11.55 2.97 -2.76
N GLY A 254 -12.37 2.82 -3.80
CA GLY A 254 -12.47 3.78 -4.89
C GLY A 254 -11.31 3.72 -5.89
N LYS A 255 -10.26 2.92 -5.65
CA LYS A 255 -9.08 2.89 -6.52
C LYS A 255 -9.39 2.19 -7.86
N VAL A 256 -10.10 1.05 -7.82
CA VAL A 256 -10.50 0.32 -9.04
C VAL A 256 -11.52 1.12 -9.84
N THR A 257 -12.60 1.57 -9.19
CA THR A 257 -13.67 2.35 -9.82
C THR A 257 -13.16 3.71 -10.32
N GLY A 258 -12.20 4.32 -9.62
CA GLY A 258 -11.49 5.52 -10.06
C GLY A 258 -10.74 5.32 -11.36
N GLN A 259 -9.97 4.23 -11.51
CA GLN A 259 -9.26 3.93 -12.77
C GLN A 259 -10.21 3.59 -13.93
N TYR A 260 -11.36 2.95 -13.65
CA TYR A 260 -12.41 2.69 -14.64
C TYR A 260 -13.03 3.99 -15.15
N ARG A 261 -13.45 4.87 -14.23
CA ARG A 261 -13.98 6.19 -14.56
C ARG A 261 -12.97 7.01 -15.36
N PHE A 262 -11.72 7.02 -14.91
CA PHE A 262 -10.62 7.72 -15.56
C PHE A 262 -10.44 7.27 -17.02
N ALA A 263 -10.38 5.96 -17.26
CA ALA A 263 -10.22 5.42 -18.61
C ALA A 263 -11.37 5.86 -19.54
N LEU A 264 -12.62 5.74 -19.08
CA LEU A 264 -13.80 6.13 -19.86
C LEU A 264 -13.87 7.63 -20.15
N VAL A 265 -13.57 8.48 -19.16
CA VAL A 265 -13.54 9.94 -19.34
C VAL A 265 -12.47 10.35 -20.33
N GLU A 266 -11.26 9.80 -20.24
CA GLU A 266 -10.19 10.12 -21.19
C GLU A 266 -10.49 9.60 -22.60
N LEU A 267 -11.05 8.40 -22.76
CA LEU A 267 -11.53 7.91 -24.06
C LEU A 267 -12.65 8.80 -24.61
N GLY A 268 -13.59 9.26 -23.77
CA GLY A 268 -14.64 10.20 -24.16
C GLY A 268 -14.07 11.53 -24.66
N LYS A 269 -13.06 12.07 -23.97
CA LYS A 269 -12.33 13.27 -24.41
C LYS A 269 -11.60 13.07 -25.74
N GLN A 270 -10.99 11.90 -25.95
CA GLN A 270 -10.36 11.55 -27.22
C GLN A 270 -11.39 11.47 -28.36
N ALA A 271 -12.56 10.87 -28.11
CA ALA A 271 -13.65 10.83 -29.07
C ALA A 271 -14.17 12.23 -29.42
N LEU A 272 -14.33 13.12 -28.44
CA LEU A 272 -14.67 14.54 -28.68
C LEU A 272 -13.64 15.26 -29.52
N ALA A 273 -12.34 15.06 -29.22
CA ALA A 273 -11.26 15.66 -30.00
C ALA A 273 -11.24 15.16 -31.46
N ALA A 274 -11.68 13.92 -31.69
CA ALA A 274 -11.84 13.33 -33.02
C ALA A 274 -13.15 13.74 -33.73
N GLY A 275 -14.05 14.49 -33.07
CA GLY A 275 -15.36 14.87 -33.61
C GLY A 275 -16.43 13.79 -33.51
N ASN A 276 -16.17 12.69 -32.80
CA ASN A 276 -17.11 11.58 -32.60
C ASN A 276 -17.92 11.79 -31.31
N ALA A 277 -18.84 12.76 -31.33
CA ALA A 277 -19.59 13.14 -30.14
C ALA A 277 -20.56 12.05 -29.65
N GLU A 278 -21.16 11.23 -30.54
CA GLU A 278 -22.00 10.10 -30.13
C GLU A 278 -21.20 9.06 -29.32
N GLN A 279 -20.00 8.72 -29.78
CA GLN A 279 -19.13 7.79 -29.06
C GLN A 279 -18.70 8.35 -27.70
N ALA A 280 -18.45 9.66 -27.62
CA ALA A 280 -18.14 10.32 -26.36
C ALA A 280 -19.30 10.22 -25.36
N ILE A 281 -20.55 10.41 -25.81
CA ILE A 281 -21.74 10.25 -24.95
C ILE A 281 -21.80 8.83 -24.38
N GLU A 282 -21.67 7.80 -25.23
CA GLU A 282 -21.72 6.40 -24.80
C GLU A 282 -20.67 6.09 -23.71
N LEU A 283 -19.42 6.53 -23.92
CA LEU A 283 -18.33 6.32 -22.97
C LEU A 283 -18.56 7.06 -21.64
N LEU A 284 -19.04 8.30 -21.70
CA LEU A 284 -19.27 9.12 -20.51
C LEU A 284 -20.49 8.66 -19.71
N GLU A 285 -21.55 8.20 -20.37
CA GLU A 285 -22.71 7.59 -19.69
C GLU A 285 -22.32 6.29 -18.99
N ARG A 286 -21.44 5.48 -19.61
CA ARG A 286 -20.86 4.29 -18.96
C ARG A 286 -20.04 4.65 -17.73
N ALA A 287 -19.37 5.81 -17.71
CA ALA A 287 -18.57 6.24 -16.57
C ALA A 287 -19.41 6.53 -15.31
N LEU A 288 -20.72 6.77 -15.48
CA LEU A 288 -21.67 7.00 -14.37
C LEU A 288 -22.15 5.70 -13.69
N VAL A 289 -21.82 4.53 -14.25
CA VAL A 289 -22.31 3.22 -13.78
C VAL A 289 -21.13 2.31 -13.48
N TYR A 290 -21.08 1.75 -12.27
CA TYR A 290 -20.05 0.80 -11.87
C TYR A 290 -20.52 -0.64 -12.12
N PRO A 291 -19.87 -1.40 -13.02
CA PRO A 291 -20.21 -2.79 -13.22
C PRO A 291 -19.80 -3.65 -12.01
N GLU A 292 -20.54 -4.74 -11.77
CA GLU A 292 -20.39 -5.60 -10.59
C GLU A 292 -18.97 -6.17 -10.43
N ASN A 293 -18.26 -6.40 -11.55
CA ASN A 293 -16.92 -6.96 -11.53
C ASN A 293 -15.87 -6.05 -10.87
N LEU A 294 -16.14 -4.75 -10.70
CA LEU A 294 -15.21 -3.83 -10.01
C LEU A 294 -15.21 -4.02 -8.49
N GLY A 295 -16.16 -4.78 -7.93
CA GLY A 295 -16.22 -5.10 -6.50
C GLY A 295 -16.79 -3.99 -5.61
N GLU A 296 -17.09 -2.81 -6.15
CA GLU A 296 -17.55 -1.64 -5.39
C GLU A 296 -18.84 -1.04 -5.95
N GLY A 297 -19.71 -0.60 -5.05
CA GLY A 297 -20.89 0.18 -5.38
C GLY A 297 -20.59 1.69 -5.37
N LYS A 298 -21.34 2.43 -6.18
CA LYS A 298 -21.24 3.90 -6.20
C LYS A 298 -21.87 4.52 -4.96
N LEU A 299 -21.17 5.46 -4.33
CA LEU A 299 -21.67 6.20 -3.17
C LEU A 299 -22.76 7.21 -3.58
N THR A 300 -23.80 7.32 -2.75
CA THR A 300 -24.84 8.34 -2.91
C THR A 300 -24.22 9.72 -2.75
N GLY A 301 -24.40 10.59 -3.75
CA GLY A 301 -23.86 11.96 -3.72
C GLY A 301 -22.41 12.09 -4.20
N ALA A 302 -21.84 11.06 -4.82
CA ALA A 302 -20.56 11.16 -5.53
C ALA A 302 -20.57 12.33 -6.53
N GLN A 303 -19.51 13.14 -6.48
CA GLN A 303 -19.37 14.32 -7.33
C GLN A 303 -18.72 13.91 -8.66
N GLU A 304 -19.39 14.23 -9.77
CA GLU A 304 -19.05 13.73 -11.12
C GLU A 304 -19.06 14.88 -12.13
N ASN A 305 -18.61 16.04 -11.66
CA ASN A 305 -18.66 17.30 -12.40
C ASN A 305 -17.88 17.22 -13.72
N ASP A 306 -16.80 16.44 -13.75
CA ASP A 306 -16.00 16.17 -14.95
C ASP A 306 -16.81 15.43 -16.03
N ILE A 307 -17.45 14.31 -15.68
CA ILE A 307 -18.27 13.51 -16.60
C ILE A 307 -19.42 14.36 -17.13
N LEU A 308 -20.16 15.02 -16.24
CA LEU A 308 -21.31 15.84 -16.59
C LEU A 308 -20.89 17.03 -17.47
N TYR A 309 -19.75 17.65 -17.20
CA TYR A 309 -19.22 18.72 -18.04
C TYR A 309 -18.95 18.23 -19.47
N TYR A 310 -18.27 17.09 -19.62
CA TYR A 310 -17.96 16.53 -20.94
C TYR A 310 -19.19 15.98 -21.66
N LEU A 311 -20.21 15.47 -20.96
CA LEU A 311 -21.50 15.12 -21.56
C LEU A 311 -22.14 16.34 -22.22
N GLY A 312 -22.18 17.47 -21.51
CA GLY A 312 -22.66 18.72 -22.10
C GLY A 312 -21.84 19.16 -23.32
N CYS A 313 -20.51 19.02 -23.27
CA CYS A 313 -19.65 19.26 -24.44
C CYS A 313 -19.92 18.31 -25.61
N ALA A 314 -20.27 17.06 -25.35
CA ALA A 314 -20.61 16.08 -26.37
C ALA A 314 -21.93 16.43 -27.07
N TYR A 315 -22.99 16.72 -26.31
CA TYR A 315 -24.26 17.18 -26.87
C TYR A 315 -24.12 18.51 -27.63
N GLU A 316 -23.29 19.43 -27.15
CA GLU A 316 -22.92 20.65 -27.89
C GLU A 316 -22.23 20.33 -29.22
N GLY A 317 -21.32 19.35 -29.25
CA GLY A 317 -20.67 18.86 -30.47
C GLY A 317 -21.64 18.32 -31.52
N LEU A 318 -22.81 17.83 -31.10
CA LEU A 318 -23.92 17.41 -31.96
C LEU A 318 -24.87 18.55 -32.37
N GLY A 319 -24.61 19.78 -31.93
CA GLY A 319 -25.50 20.93 -32.12
C GLY A 319 -26.74 20.89 -31.23
N ARG A 320 -26.78 20.02 -30.21
CA ARG A 320 -27.94 19.79 -29.34
C ARG A 320 -27.83 20.56 -28.03
N LEU A 321 -27.88 21.88 -28.11
CA LEU A 321 -27.68 22.78 -26.96
C LEU A 321 -28.75 22.64 -25.85
N GLU A 322 -29.98 22.29 -26.22
CA GLU A 322 -31.07 22.06 -25.25
C GLU A 322 -30.77 20.84 -24.35
N GLU A 323 -30.15 19.80 -24.90
CA GLU A 323 -29.70 18.62 -24.15
C GLU A 323 -28.40 18.88 -23.38
N ALA A 324 -27.49 19.69 -23.93
CA ALA A 324 -26.22 20.03 -23.26
C ALA A 324 -26.42 20.85 -21.97
N THR A 325 -27.38 21.77 -21.97
CA THR A 325 -27.57 22.75 -20.90
C THR A 325 -27.84 22.13 -19.52
N PRO A 326 -28.76 21.14 -19.37
CA PRO A 326 -28.98 20.43 -18.11
C PRO A 326 -27.70 19.78 -17.54
N TYR A 327 -26.84 19.21 -18.40
CA TYR A 327 -25.59 18.61 -17.94
C TYR A 327 -24.62 19.64 -17.38
N TRP A 328 -24.48 20.81 -18.02
CA TRP A 328 -23.67 21.89 -17.46
C TRP A 328 -24.28 22.48 -16.18
N GLN A 329 -25.60 22.57 -16.08
CA GLN A 329 -26.26 22.97 -14.83
C GLN A 329 -25.95 21.99 -13.70
N ALA A 330 -26.01 20.68 -13.96
CA ALA A 330 -25.66 19.67 -12.96
C ALA A 330 -24.17 19.70 -12.61
N ALA A 331 -23.29 19.81 -13.61
CA ALA A 331 -21.84 19.92 -13.44
C ALA A 331 -21.41 21.19 -12.69
N SER A 332 -22.24 22.22 -12.60
CA SER A 332 -21.92 23.48 -11.93
C SER A 332 -22.27 23.49 -10.43
N GLN A 333 -22.95 22.45 -9.93
CA GLN A 333 -23.34 22.28 -8.52
C GLN A 333 -22.40 21.31 -7.78
N GLY A 334 -22.52 21.22 -6.45
CA GLY A 334 -21.73 20.32 -5.63
C GLY A 334 -20.99 21.03 -4.49
N LEU A 335 -20.06 20.34 -3.82
CA LEU A 335 -19.18 21.03 -2.88
C LEU A 335 -18.23 21.92 -3.67
N GLU A 336 -18.12 23.18 -3.22
CA GLU A 336 -17.37 24.24 -3.89
C GLU A 336 -16.22 24.79 -3.03
N GLU A 337 -16.02 24.23 -1.84
CA GLU A 337 -14.90 24.56 -0.96
C GLU A 337 -13.79 23.52 -1.14
N PRO A 338 -12.56 23.93 -1.52
CA PRO A 338 -11.44 23.01 -1.56
C PRO A 338 -11.15 22.43 -0.17
N ALA A 339 -10.79 21.15 -0.14
CA ALA A 339 -10.37 20.44 1.06
C ALA A 339 -8.95 19.91 0.87
N GLY A 340 -8.33 19.50 1.98
CA GLY A 340 -7.09 18.74 1.92
C GLY A 340 -7.32 17.41 1.21
N ALA A 341 -6.24 16.80 0.70
CA ALA A 341 -6.29 15.43 0.19
C ALA A 341 -5.89 14.46 1.29
N MET A 342 -6.64 14.41 2.40
CA MET A 342 -6.27 13.62 3.58
C MET A 342 -6.97 12.26 3.60
N TYR A 343 -8.23 12.21 3.14
CA TYR A 343 -9.07 11.02 3.13
C TYR A 343 -9.40 10.57 1.70
N TYR A 344 -9.62 9.27 1.52
CA TYR A 344 -9.91 8.69 0.20
C TYR A 344 -11.23 9.18 -0.42
N ASN A 345 -12.16 9.68 0.41
CA ASN A 345 -13.46 10.21 0.02
C ASN A 345 -13.51 11.75 -0.03
N ASP A 346 -12.37 12.42 0.20
CA ASP A 346 -12.28 13.87 -0.02
C ASP A 346 -12.56 14.19 -1.50
N GLN A 347 -13.33 15.25 -1.75
CA GLN A 347 -13.68 15.63 -3.12
C GLN A 347 -12.41 16.04 -3.88
N PRO A 348 -12.11 15.41 -5.03
CA PRO A 348 -10.97 15.80 -5.84
C PRO A 348 -11.10 17.25 -6.33
N PRO A 349 -10.02 18.06 -6.26
CA PRO A 349 -10.09 19.49 -6.56
C PRO A 349 -10.47 19.79 -8.01
N GLU A 350 -10.23 18.86 -8.93
CA GLU A 350 -10.66 18.97 -10.32
C GLU A 350 -12.18 19.09 -10.47
N MET A 351 -12.98 18.55 -9.54
CA MET A 351 -14.43 18.70 -9.59
C MET A 351 -14.85 20.18 -9.48
N ILE A 352 -14.14 20.96 -8.65
CA ILE A 352 -14.35 22.41 -8.53
C ILE A 352 -13.89 23.14 -9.82
N PHE A 353 -12.81 22.66 -10.44
CA PHE A 353 -12.38 23.17 -11.74
C PHE A 353 -13.45 22.95 -12.83
N TYR A 354 -14.04 21.76 -12.91
CA TYR A 354 -15.11 21.45 -13.87
C TYR A 354 -16.41 22.20 -13.55
N GLN A 355 -16.74 22.47 -12.28
CA GLN A 355 -17.81 23.41 -11.93
C GLN A 355 -17.58 24.79 -12.56
N GLY A 356 -16.35 25.30 -12.47
CA GLY A 356 -15.99 26.58 -13.06
C GLY A 356 -16.13 26.59 -14.59
N LEU A 357 -15.69 25.52 -15.27
CA LEU A 357 -15.86 25.38 -16.72
C LEU A 357 -17.33 25.28 -17.12
N ALA A 358 -18.16 24.57 -16.34
CA ALA A 358 -19.59 24.47 -16.57
C ALA A 358 -20.30 25.82 -16.41
N TRP A 359 -19.97 26.60 -15.37
CA TRP A 359 -20.49 27.97 -15.22
C TRP A 359 -20.13 28.88 -16.39
N ARG A 360 -18.93 28.72 -16.95
CA ARG A 360 -18.51 29.45 -18.15
C ARG A 360 -19.33 29.04 -19.38
N LYS A 361 -19.62 27.74 -19.54
CA LYS A 361 -20.53 27.25 -20.60
C LYS A 361 -21.95 27.81 -20.47
N LEU A 362 -22.42 28.03 -19.24
CA LEU A 362 -23.71 28.67 -18.95
C LEU A 362 -23.68 30.21 -19.07
N GLY A 363 -22.54 30.81 -19.41
CA GLY A 363 -22.38 32.27 -19.55
C GLY A 363 -22.27 33.04 -18.23
N VAL A 364 -22.12 32.36 -17.09
CA VAL A 364 -22.04 32.97 -15.75
C VAL A 364 -20.58 33.10 -15.30
N GLU A 365 -19.83 33.97 -15.97
CA GLU A 365 -18.38 34.11 -15.76
C GLU A 365 -17.98 34.50 -14.32
N LYS A 366 -18.87 35.21 -13.60
CA LYS A 366 -18.64 35.57 -12.19
C LYS A 366 -18.50 34.33 -11.30
N GLU A 367 -19.38 33.34 -11.47
CA GLU A 367 -19.32 32.09 -10.68
C GLU A 367 -18.17 31.21 -11.12
N ALA A 368 -17.86 31.17 -12.42
CA ALA A 368 -16.68 30.47 -12.94
C ALA A 368 -15.39 30.97 -12.27
N LYS A 369 -15.15 32.30 -12.30
CA LYS A 369 -13.98 32.92 -11.66
C LYS A 369 -13.94 32.70 -10.15
N ARG A 370 -15.10 32.68 -9.48
CA ARG A 370 -15.18 32.36 -8.05
C ARG A 370 -14.63 30.96 -7.75
N ARG A 371 -15.00 29.93 -8.52
CA ARG A 371 -14.48 28.56 -8.34
C ARG A 371 -12.96 28.50 -8.53
N PHE A 372 -12.46 29.11 -9.60
CA PHE A 372 -11.03 29.10 -9.88
C PHE A 372 -10.20 29.88 -8.85
N ASN A 373 -10.69 31.03 -8.38
CA ASN A 373 -10.01 31.78 -7.32
C ASN A 373 -9.96 31.00 -6.01
N LYS A 374 -11.04 30.30 -5.61
CA LYS A 374 -11.01 29.46 -4.40
C LYS A 374 -9.89 28.40 -4.44
N LEU A 375 -9.66 27.77 -5.58
CA LEU A 375 -8.56 26.81 -5.75
C LEU A 375 -7.19 27.48 -5.56
N VAL A 376 -7.00 28.69 -6.09
CA VAL A 376 -5.76 29.46 -5.91
C VAL A 376 -5.59 29.91 -4.46
N ASP A 377 -6.64 30.48 -3.86
CA ASP A 377 -6.63 31.01 -2.50
C ASP A 377 -6.34 29.92 -1.47
N TYR A 378 -6.94 28.73 -1.63
CA TYR A 378 -6.65 27.58 -0.79
C TYR A 378 -5.18 27.18 -0.91
N ALA A 379 -4.69 27.00 -2.15
CA ALA A 379 -3.32 26.59 -2.39
C ALA A 379 -2.31 27.59 -1.81
N GLU A 380 -2.54 28.90 -1.99
CA GLU A 380 -1.63 29.93 -1.47
C GLU A 380 -1.63 30.01 0.06
N LYS A 381 -2.76 29.71 0.69
CA LYS A 381 -2.88 29.66 2.15
C LYS A 381 -2.19 28.43 2.76
N HIS A 382 -2.29 27.27 2.11
CA HIS A 382 -1.94 25.98 2.70
C HIS A 382 -0.62 25.37 2.18
N LEU A 383 0.06 25.98 1.17
CA LEU A 383 1.27 25.43 0.54
C LEU A 383 2.43 25.15 1.52
N PHE A 384 2.52 25.93 2.60
CA PHE A 384 3.61 25.87 3.57
C PHE A 384 3.15 25.33 4.94
N ASP A 385 1.96 24.73 4.99
CA ASP A 385 1.48 24.09 6.21
C ASP A 385 2.35 22.88 6.55
N GLU A 386 2.67 22.73 7.83
CA GLU A 386 3.22 21.50 8.39
C GLU A 386 2.06 20.55 8.67
N VAL A 387 2.01 19.44 7.93
CA VAL A 387 0.92 18.47 8.00
C VAL A 387 1.36 17.29 8.86
N GLU A 388 0.64 17.10 9.96
CA GLU A 388 0.77 15.96 10.85
C GLU A 388 -0.54 15.16 10.87
N PHE A 389 -0.46 13.86 11.16
CA PHE A 389 -1.66 13.07 11.39
C PHE A 389 -2.35 13.52 12.68
N ASP A 390 -3.65 13.76 12.60
CA ASP A 390 -4.47 13.86 13.81
C ASP A 390 -4.38 12.53 14.57
N TYR A 391 -4.07 12.61 15.86
CA TYR A 391 -4.01 11.46 16.76
C TYR A 391 -5.30 10.62 16.74
N PHE A 392 -6.45 11.24 16.39
CA PHE A 392 -7.75 10.57 16.29
C PHE A 392 -8.16 10.17 14.87
N ALA A 393 -7.29 10.30 13.87
CA ALA A 393 -7.60 9.89 12.51
C ALA A 393 -7.78 8.36 12.44
N VAL A 394 -9.05 7.93 12.47
CA VAL A 394 -9.47 6.51 12.40
C VAL A 394 -9.58 5.98 10.97
N SER A 395 -9.40 6.84 9.98
CA SER A 395 -9.54 6.55 8.56
C SER A 395 -8.34 7.07 7.78
N LEU A 396 -7.13 6.84 8.29
CA LEU A 396 -5.93 7.05 7.50
C LEU A 396 -6.00 6.14 6.27
N PRO A 397 -6.06 6.69 5.05
CA PRO A 397 -5.99 5.87 3.87
C PRO A 397 -4.60 5.26 3.85
N ASP A 398 -4.58 3.94 3.67
CA ASP A 398 -3.42 3.11 3.40
C ASP A 398 -2.68 2.52 4.62
N PHE A 399 -2.75 1.18 4.71
CA PHE A 399 -1.64 0.36 5.18
C PHE A 399 -0.46 0.57 4.20
N LEU A 400 0.20 1.72 4.29
CA LEU A 400 1.31 2.06 3.39
C LEU A 400 2.48 1.12 3.65
N VAL A 401 2.96 0.47 2.58
CA VAL A 401 4.23 -0.26 2.61
C VAL A 401 5.39 0.71 2.94
N PHE A 402 5.35 1.90 2.35
CA PHE A 402 6.34 2.97 2.54
C PHE A 402 5.67 4.24 3.03
N GLU A 403 6.18 4.78 4.14
CA GLU A 403 5.66 6.00 4.76
C GLU A 403 5.70 7.17 3.78
N ASP A 404 4.61 7.95 3.77
CA ASP A 404 4.51 9.15 2.95
C ASP A 404 5.08 10.37 3.68
N ASP A 405 5.73 11.24 2.92
CA ASP A 405 6.03 12.60 3.36
C ASP A 405 4.77 13.45 3.16
N LEU A 406 4.04 13.68 4.27
CA LEU A 406 2.79 14.43 4.28
C LEU A 406 2.97 15.88 3.82
N ASN A 407 4.12 16.49 4.12
CA ASN A 407 4.42 17.85 3.67
C ASN A 407 4.63 17.86 2.15
N ARG A 408 5.37 16.89 1.61
CA ARG A 408 5.53 16.72 0.16
C ARG A 408 4.18 16.49 -0.52
N ARG A 409 3.32 15.64 0.04
CA ARG A 409 1.95 15.39 -0.47
C ARG A 409 1.12 16.67 -0.47
N ASN A 410 1.18 17.47 0.60
CA ASN A 410 0.49 18.75 0.68
C ASN A 410 0.99 19.75 -0.37
N VAL A 411 2.31 19.84 -0.58
CA VAL A 411 2.91 20.69 -1.61
C VAL A 411 2.42 20.28 -3.00
N ILE A 412 2.40 18.97 -3.30
CA ILE A 412 1.87 18.43 -4.56
C ILE A 412 0.40 18.83 -4.74
N HIS A 413 -0.44 18.59 -3.73
CA HIS A 413 -1.87 18.90 -3.77
C HIS A 413 -2.14 20.40 -3.97
N CYS A 414 -1.47 21.26 -3.20
CA CYS A 414 -1.60 22.71 -3.32
C CYS A 414 -1.14 23.21 -4.69
N ARG A 415 0.01 22.75 -5.21
CA ARG A 415 0.46 23.15 -6.54
C ARG A 415 -0.50 22.67 -7.63
N PHE A 416 -1.05 21.46 -7.52
CA PHE A 416 -2.06 20.96 -8.44
C PHE A 416 -3.31 21.84 -8.45
N MET A 417 -3.87 22.17 -7.27
CA MET A 417 -5.00 23.10 -7.14
C MET A 417 -4.71 24.48 -7.73
N ARG A 418 -3.52 25.03 -7.43
CA ARG A 418 -3.10 26.32 -7.98
C ARG A 418 -3.05 26.26 -9.51
N GLY A 419 -2.49 25.20 -10.07
CA GLY A 419 -2.46 24.95 -11.52
C GLY A 419 -3.86 24.92 -12.14
N LEU A 420 -4.80 24.18 -11.54
CA LEU A 420 -6.20 24.13 -11.97
C LEU A 420 -6.86 25.52 -11.94
N GLY A 421 -6.69 26.26 -10.85
CA GLY A 421 -7.23 27.61 -10.70
C GLY A 421 -6.66 28.59 -11.73
N LYS A 422 -5.33 28.61 -11.93
CA LYS A 422 -4.68 29.46 -12.96
C LYS A 422 -5.13 29.08 -14.36
N LEU A 423 -5.27 27.79 -14.65
CA LEU A 423 -5.77 27.31 -15.94
C LEU A 423 -7.19 27.83 -16.21
N GLY A 424 -8.08 27.69 -15.22
CA GLY A 424 -9.45 28.18 -15.31
C GLY A 424 -9.58 29.69 -15.49
N LEU A 425 -8.68 30.45 -14.85
CA LEU A 425 -8.57 31.91 -15.00
C LEU A 425 -7.98 32.37 -16.34
N GLY A 426 -7.61 31.45 -17.23
CA GLY A 426 -7.03 31.77 -18.54
C GLY A 426 -5.54 32.14 -18.47
N ARG A 427 -4.80 31.57 -17.52
CA ARG A 427 -3.35 31.78 -17.33
C ARG A 427 -2.60 30.46 -17.58
N PRO A 428 -2.55 29.97 -18.83
CA PRO A 428 -2.07 28.62 -19.13
C PRO A 428 -0.56 28.43 -18.91
N GLU A 429 0.25 29.48 -19.07
CA GLU A 429 1.70 29.43 -18.83
C GLU A 429 1.99 29.22 -17.33
N GLU A 430 1.37 30.01 -16.46
CA GLU A 430 1.50 29.85 -15.01
C GLU A 430 0.93 28.51 -14.52
N ALA A 431 -0.18 28.05 -15.11
CA ALA A 431 -0.73 26.74 -14.80
C ALA A 431 0.23 25.60 -15.20
N ALA A 432 0.86 25.72 -16.37
CA ALA A 432 1.83 24.77 -16.87
C ALA A 432 3.04 24.64 -15.92
N GLU A 433 3.58 25.76 -15.43
CA GLU A 433 4.66 25.75 -14.44
C GLU A 433 4.27 24.98 -13.18
N GLN A 434 3.07 25.22 -12.64
CA GLN A 434 2.60 24.51 -11.44
C GLN A 434 2.45 23.00 -11.68
N PHE A 435 1.91 22.59 -12.82
CA PHE A 435 1.80 21.16 -13.14
C PHE A 435 3.16 20.51 -13.42
N ASP A 436 4.12 21.23 -14.02
CA ASP A 436 5.48 20.72 -14.24
C ASP A 436 6.22 20.51 -12.90
N GLU A 437 6.03 21.40 -11.92
CA GLU A 437 6.54 21.19 -10.55
C GLU A 437 5.88 19.98 -9.87
N VAL A 438 4.57 19.78 -10.03
CA VAL A 438 3.89 18.57 -9.55
C VAL A 438 4.49 17.32 -10.18
N LEU A 439 4.70 17.31 -11.50
CA LEU A 439 5.25 16.16 -12.21
C LEU A 439 6.73 15.90 -11.93
N ALA A 440 7.49 16.92 -11.51
CA ALA A 440 8.84 16.74 -11.01
C ALA A 440 8.86 16.03 -9.64
N LEU A 441 7.87 16.31 -8.79
CA LEU A 441 7.72 15.68 -7.47
C LEU A 441 7.04 14.31 -7.55
N GLU A 442 6.08 14.13 -8.47
CA GLU A 442 5.34 12.89 -8.67
C GLU A 442 5.12 12.65 -10.17
N PRO A 443 6.05 11.96 -10.85
CA PRO A 443 6.00 11.76 -12.30
C PRO A 443 4.76 11.01 -12.81
N SER A 444 4.06 10.29 -11.94
CA SER A 444 2.84 9.53 -12.27
C SER A 444 1.54 10.24 -11.87
N HIS A 445 1.60 11.53 -11.51
CA HIS A 445 0.40 12.27 -11.09
C HIS A 445 -0.57 12.51 -12.26
N GLN A 446 -1.53 11.61 -12.43
CA GLN A 446 -2.47 11.57 -13.55
C GLN A 446 -3.23 12.90 -13.77
N GLY A 447 -3.70 13.54 -12.68
CA GLY A 447 -4.40 14.83 -12.74
C GLY A 447 -3.54 15.93 -13.38
N ALA A 448 -2.34 16.18 -12.87
CA ALA A 448 -1.39 17.14 -13.44
C ALA A 448 -1.04 16.80 -14.89
N MET A 449 -0.81 15.53 -15.26
CA MET A 449 -0.52 15.13 -16.65
C MET A 449 -1.64 15.56 -17.61
N ILE A 450 -2.89 15.30 -17.25
CA ILE A 450 -4.05 15.64 -18.08
C ILE A 450 -4.19 17.15 -18.24
N HIS A 451 -4.19 17.88 -17.13
CA HIS A 451 -4.44 19.32 -17.15
C HIS A 451 -3.26 20.09 -17.73
N ARG A 452 -2.03 19.57 -17.62
CA ARG A 452 -0.85 20.09 -18.32
C ARG A 452 -0.98 20.06 -19.83
N ARG A 453 -1.66 19.05 -20.39
CA ARG A 453 -1.97 18.99 -21.84
C ARG A 453 -2.97 20.08 -22.23
N MET A 454 -3.92 20.41 -21.35
CA MET A 454 -4.89 21.49 -21.58
C MET A 454 -4.24 22.87 -21.64
N CYS A 455 -3.13 23.10 -20.92
CA CYS A 455 -2.36 24.35 -20.99
C CYS A 455 -1.80 24.64 -22.39
N ARG A 456 -1.63 23.62 -23.24
CA ARG A 456 -1.03 23.75 -24.59
C ARG A 456 -2.06 24.13 -25.68
N GLY A 457 -3.25 24.61 -25.31
CA GLY A 457 -4.42 24.76 -26.18
C GLY A 457 -4.15 25.24 -27.63
N LYS A 458 -4.60 24.41 -28.59
CA LYS A 458 -4.66 24.63 -30.05
C LYS A 458 -3.39 25.20 -30.70
N GLN A 459 -2.36 24.36 -30.87
CA GLN A 459 -1.51 24.50 -32.06
C GLN A 459 -2.36 24.07 -33.26
N THR A 460 -2.93 25.08 -33.93
CA THR A 460 -3.52 25.13 -35.29
C THR A 460 -3.99 23.84 -35.93
#